data_AF-A0A7W5L337-F1
#
_entry.id   AF-A0A7W5L337-F1
#
_cell.length_a   1.000
_cell.length_b   1.000
_cell.length_c   1.000
_cell.angle_alpha   90.00
_cell.angle_beta   90.00
_cell.angle_gamma   90.00
#
_symmetry.space_group_name_H-M   'P 1'
#
loop_
_entity.id
_entity.type
_entity.pdbx_description
1 polymer ?
#
loop_
_entity_poly.entity_id
_entity_poly.type
_entity_poly.pdbx_seq_one_letter_code
_entity_poly.pdbx_strand_id
1 'polypeptide(L)'
;MFDGDLVCRAVHYPKFITPAGIFDEELLLKFDSQPDGTTYAMSVASKFLCRNSEGVHGYGAIAATSKNERFRERHNRDPEPLTEEVHYLGFYEFTAGAARAIPMTHYSVSCVWKPEAGQDVHFQIEMRQTVANGTKAQRRNDRRAAIGVLFANLYGPMRHICPQDEQHRDALEAIDLPTCAVA
;
A
#
# COMPACT_ATOMS: atom_id res chain seq x y z
N MET A 1 -2.30 18.10 0.15
CA MET A 1 -3.35 17.13 0.49
C MET A 1 -3.99 17.56 1.80
N PHE A 2 -5.31 17.76 1.81
CA PHE A 2 -6.11 18.12 2.98
C PHE A 2 -6.50 16.88 3.78
N ASP A 3 -7.01 17.06 5.00
CA ASP A 3 -7.31 15.95 5.91
C ASP A 3 -8.46 15.06 5.39
N GLY A 4 -9.42 15.65 4.68
CA GLY A 4 -10.53 14.92 4.05
C GLY A 4 -10.16 14.22 2.74
N ASP A 5 -8.96 14.44 2.19
CA ASP A 5 -8.57 13.82 0.93
C ASP A 5 -8.36 12.31 1.12
N LEU A 6 -8.94 11.52 0.24
CA LEU A 6 -8.78 10.07 0.23
C LEU A 6 -7.47 9.66 -0.44
N VAL A 7 -6.75 8.75 0.21
CA VAL A 7 -5.59 8.05 -0.33
C VAL A 7 -5.89 6.56 -0.45
N CYS A 8 -5.33 5.94 -1.48
CA CYS A 8 -5.62 4.57 -1.85
C CYS A 8 -4.37 3.70 -1.76
N ARG A 9 -4.45 2.61 -0.99
CA ARG A 9 -3.41 1.59 -0.89
C ARG A 9 -3.73 0.42 -1.80
N ALA A 10 -2.91 0.25 -2.84
CA ALA A 10 -3.03 -0.85 -3.80
C ALA A 10 -2.67 -2.21 -3.18
N VAL A 11 -3.53 -3.20 -3.38
CA VAL A 11 -3.35 -4.59 -2.96
C VAL A 11 -2.69 -5.37 -4.08
N HIS A 12 -1.59 -6.06 -3.76
CA HIS A 12 -0.82 -6.84 -4.71
C HIS A 12 -0.61 -8.26 -4.21
N TYR A 13 -0.96 -9.24 -5.03
CA TYR A 13 -0.63 -10.64 -4.83
C TYR A 13 0.69 -10.98 -5.55
N PRO A 14 1.57 -11.84 -5.01
CA PRO A 14 1.45 -12.58 -3.74
C PRO A 14 1.91 -11.80 -2.50
N LYS A 15 2.36 -10.55 -2.63
CA LYS A 15 3.07 -9.82 -1.56
C LYS A 15 2.33 -9.74 -0.22
N PHE A 16 1.01 -9.53 -0.24
CA PHE A 16 0.21 -9.31 0.97
C PHE A 16 -0.66 -10.50 1.35
N ILE A 17 -0.41 -11.65 0.73
CA ILE A 17 -1.13 -12.89 1.01
C ILE A 17 -0.09 -13.92 1.45
N THR A 18 -0.35 -14.60 2.56
CA THR A 18 0.49 -15.70 3.01
C THR A 18 0.43 -16.87 2.00
N PRO A 19 1.41 -17.79 2.00
CA PRO A 19 1.34 -19.00 1.16
C PRO A 19 0.07 -19.85 1.40
N ALA A 20 -0.61 -19.67 2.53
CA ALA A 20 -1.88 -20.32 2.85
C ALA A 20 -3.11 -19.59 2.29
N GLY A 21 -2.93 -18.53 1.50
CA GLY A 21 -4.04 -17.74 0.93
C GLY A 21 -4.65 -16.72 1.89
N ILE A 22 -4.06 -16.53 3.08
CA ILE A 22 -4.59 -15.62 4.11
C ILE A 22 -4.06 -14.21 3.87
N PHE A 23 -4.95 -13.22 3.87
CA PHE A 23 -4.59 -11.81 3.79
C PHE A 23 -3.79 -11.33 5.02
N ASP A 24 -2.68 -10.65 4.78
CA ASP A 24 -1.80 -10.09 5.81
C ASP A 24 -1.92 -8.56 5.83
N GLU A 25 -2.75 -8.07 6.75
CA GLU A 25 -3.00 -6.65 6.98
C GLU A 25 -1.74 -5.89 7.43
N GLU A 26 -0.86 -6.54 8.22
CA GLU A 26 0.39 -5.93 8.68
C GLU A 26 1.32 -5.70 7.49
N LEU A 27 1.36 -6.62 6.51
CA LEU A 27 2.13 -6.45 5.28
C LEU A 27 1.50 -5.44 4.32
N LEU A 28 0.16 -5.37 4.20
CA LEU A 28 -0.51 -4.36 3.38
C LEU A 28 -0.09 -2.96 3.81
N LEU A 29 -0.18 -2.69 5.12
CA LEU A 29 0.03 -1.38 5.73
C LEU A 29 1.47 -1.17 6.24
N LYS A 30 2.37 -2.08 5.91
CA LYS A 30 3.77 -1.97 6.31
C LYS A 30 4.40 -0.72 5.73
N PHE A 31 5.09 0.01 6.60
CA PHE A 31 5.99 1.09 6.23
C PHE A 31 7.39 0.54 5.98
N ASP A 32 7.91 0.75 4.77
CA ASP A 32 9.24 0.30 4.36
C ASP A 32 10.28 1.38 4.71
N SER A 33 11.42 0.95 5.29
CA SER A 33 12.52 1.85 5.64
C SER A 33 13.06 2.55 4.40
N GLN A 34 13.25 3.86 4.49
CA GLN A 34 13.90 4.65 3.46
C GLN A 34 15.43 4.61 3.62
N PRO A 35 16.20 5.01 2.59
CA PRO A 35 17.66 5.00 2.62
C PRO A 35 18.30 5.84 3.73
N ASP A 36 17.58 6.85 4.25
CA ASP A 36 18.02 7.69 5.36
C ASP A 36 18.04 6.95 6.72
N GLY A 37 17.44 5.75 6.80
CA GLY A 37 17.34 4.95 8.02
C GLY A 37 16.45 5.53 9.12
N THR A 38 15.84 6.70 8.92
CA THR A 38 15.05 7.43 9.91
C THR A 38 13.61 7.67 9.48
N THR A 39 13.33 7.52 8.19
CA THR A 39 12.01 7.61 7.60
C THR A 39 11.52 6.22 7.19
N TYR A 40 10.25 5.94 7.45
CA TYR A 40 9.55 4.78 6.93
C TYR A 40 8.40 5.28 6.07
N ALA A 41 8.16 4.68 4.91
CA ALA A 41 7.14 5.16 3.98
C ALA A 41 6.23 4.03 3.51
N MET A 42 4.97 4.38 3.27
CA MET A 42 4.00 3.52 2.62
C MET A 42 3.46 4.22 1.38
N SER A 43 3.63 3.58 0.23
CA SER A 43 3.12 4.08 -1.05
C SER A 43 1.60 4.06 -1.13
N VAL A 44 1.01 5.17 -1.54
CA VAL A 44 -0.42 5.33 -1.80
C VAL A 44 -0.65 6.16 -3.07
N ALA A 45 -1.86 6.11 -3.62
CA ALA A 45 -2.33 7.02 -4.66
C ALA A 45 -3.28 8.06 -4.08
N SER A 46 -3.25 9.28 -4.63
CA SER A 46 -4.27 10.29 -4.36
C SER A 46 -5.53 9.99 -5.16
N LYS A 47 -6.65 9.68 -4.48
CA LYS A 47 -7.94 9.46 -5.18
C LYS A 47 -8.40 10.71 -5.93
N PHE A 48 -8.11 11.89 -5.36
CA PHE A 48 -8.42 13.17 -5.99
C PHE A 48 -7.70 13.34 -7.33
N LEU A 49 -6.39 13.08 -7.39
CA LEU A 49 -5.63 13.21 -8.63
C LEU A 49 -5.95 12.08 -9.63
N CYS A 50 -6.29 10.89 -9.15
CA CYS A 50 -6.82 9.79 -9.96
C CYS A 50 -8.23 10.08 -10.52
N ARG A 51 -8.92 11.12 -10.01
CA ARG A 51 -10.30 11.55 -10.34
C ARG A 51 -11.40 10.57 -9.94
N ASN A 52 -11.19 9.27 -10.07
CA ASN A 52 -12.16 8.23 -9.74
C ASN A 52 -11.46 6.89 -9.39
N SER A 53 -12.26 5.86 -9.08
CA SER A 53 -11.75 4.52 -8.77
C SER A 53 -11.04 3.84 -9.94
N GLU A 54 -11.46 4.10 -11.18
CA GLU A 54 -10.80 3.56 -12.38
C GLU A 54 -9.37 4.09 -12.52
N GLY A 55 -9.14 5.38 -12.27
CA GLY A 55 -7.80 5.97 -12.23
C GLY A 55 -6.91 5.39 -11.12
N VAL A 56 -7.51 4.99 -9.99
CA VAL A 56 -6.79 4.29 -8.92
C VAL A 56 -6.41 2.87 -9.34
N HIS A 57 -7.32 2.15 -10.03
CA HIS A 57 -7.01 0.84 -10.61
C HIS A 57 -5.88 0.92 -11.64
N GLY A 58 -5.90 1.94 -12.51
CA GLY A 58 -4.82 2.20 -13.46
C GLY A 58 -3.46 2.41 -12.76
N TYR A 59 -3.42 3.21 -11.70
CA TYR A 59 -2.22 3.35 -10.87
C TYR A 59 -1.76 2.02 -10.27
N GLY A 60 -2.69 1.25 -9.70
CA GLY A 60 -2.39 -0.05 -9.09
C GLY A 60 -1.83 -1.07 -10.09
N ALA A 61 -2.42 -1.14 -11.28
CA ALA A 61 -1.96 -1.98 -12.38
C ALA A 61 -0.54 -1.61 -12.82
N ILE A 62 -0.26 -0.31 -13.01
CA ILE A 62 1.09 0.17 -13.38
C ILE A 62 2.11 -0.17 -12.29
N ALA A 63 1.74 -0.01 -11.02
CA ALA A 63 2.61 -0.37 -9.90
C ALA A 63 2.91 -1.87 -9.83
N ALA A 64 1.99 -2.74 -10.24
CA ALA A 64 2.21 -4.18 -10.38
C ALA A 64 3.18 -4.47 -11.53
N THR A 65 2.90 -3.92 -12.72
CA THR A 65 3.75 -4.05 -13.91
C THR A 65 5.18 -3.62 -13.64
N SER A 66 5.40 -2.46 -13.02
CA SER A 66 6.74 -1.98 -12.68
C SER A 66 7.49 -2.90 -11.71
N LYS A 67 6.79 -3.66 -10.86
CA LYS A 67 7.45 -4.68 -10.01
C LYS A 67 7.87 -5.90 -10.81
N ASN A 68 7.04 -6.35 -11.75
CA ASN A 68 7.37 -7.45 -12.64
C ASN A 68 8.54 -7.09 -13.58
N GLU A 69 8.58 -5.85 -14.06
CA GLU A 69 9.73 -5.31 -14.80
C GLU A 69 11.02 -5.32 -13.97
N ARG A 70 10.98 -4.78 -12.74
CA ARG A 70 12.13 -4.82 -11.81
C ARG A 70 12.57 -6.25 -11.48
N PHE A 71 11.63 -7.21 -11.43
CA PHE A 71 11.96 -8.62 -11.26
C PHE A 71 12.74 -9.15 -12.46
N ARG A 72 12.23 -8.91 -13.69
CA ARG A 72 12.91 -9.31 -14.93
C ARG A 72 14.32 -8.73 -15.04
N GLU A 73 14.47 -7.44 -14.74
CA GLU A 73 15.78 -6.77 -14.75
C GLU A 73 16.77 -7.40 -13.78
N ARG A 74 16.31 -7.83 -12.60
CA ARG A 74 17.16 -8.42 -11.55
C ARG A 74 17.51 -9.89 -11.80
N HIS A 75 16.57 -10.67 -12.34
CA HIS A 75 16.69 -12.12 -12.45
C HIS A 75 16.93 -12.61 -13.88
N ASN A 76 16.85 -11.73 -14.87
CA ASN A 76 17.00 -12.03 -16.29
C ASN A 76 16.09 -13.17 -16.79
N ARG A 77 14.86 -13.21 -16.26
CA ARG A 77 13.78 -14.13 -16.65
C ARG A 77 12.41 -13.56 -16.26
N ASP A 78 11.35 -14.07 -16.86
CA ASP A 78 9.98 -13.77 -16.46
C ASP A 78 9.66 -14.36 -15.08
N PRO A 79 8.81 -13.68 -14.27
CA PRO A 79 8.29 -14.24 -13.03
C PRO A 79 7.27 -15.35 -13.32
N GLU A 80 7.18 -16.33 -12.42
CA GLU A 80 6.16 -17.39 -12.50
C GLU A 80 4.72 -16.84 -12.23
N PRO A 81 3.72 -17.08 -13.12
CA PRO A 81 2.42 -16.37 -13.20
C PRO A 81 1.46 -16.39 -12.00
N LEU A 82 1.80 -17.03 -10.88
CA LEU A 82 0.98 -17.02 -9.65
C LEU A 82 1.81 -17.10 -8.37
N THR A 83 3.13 -17.27 -8.47
CA THR A 83 4.01 -17.43 -7.32
C THR A 83 5.04 -16.33 -7.20
N GLU A 84 5.37 -15.67 -8.31
CA GLU A 84 6.34 -14.59 -8.35
C GLU A 84 5.79 -13.36 -9.08
N GLU A 85 4.93 -13.57 -10.07
CA GLU A 85 4.32 -12.48 -10.80
C GLU A 85 3.41 -11.69 -9.86
N VAL A 86 3.55 -10.37 -9.92
CA VAL A 86 2.76 -9.45 -9.11
C VAL A 86 1.48 -9.12 -9.86
N HIS A 87 0.34 -9.47 -9.26
CA HIS A 87 -0.99 -9.15 -9.77
C HIS A 87 -1.65 -8.10 -8.88
N TYR A 88 -2.35 -7.14 -9.50
CA TYR A 88 -3.11 -6.13 -8.78
C TYR A 88 -4.53 -6.66 -8.50
N LEU A 89 -4.97 -6.60 -7.24
CA LEU A 89 -6.28 -7.15 -6.82
C LEU A 89 -7.34 -6.08 -6.56
N GLY A 90 -6.95 -4.81 -6.50
CA GLY A 90 -7.81 -3.72 -6.04
C GLY A 90 -7.13 -2.82 -5.01
N PHE A 91 -7.92 -2.03 -4.30
CA PHE A 91 -7.38 -1.10 -3.30
C PHE A 91 -8.28 -0.94 -2.09
N TYR A 92 -7.65 -0.53 -0.99
CA TYR A 92 -8.32 0.05 0.16
C TYR A 92 -8.09 1.55 0.18
N GLU A 93 -8.99 2.30 0.80
CA GLU A 93 -8.85 3.75 0.96
C GLU A 93 -9.02 4.19 2.41
N PHE A 94 -8.42 5.31 2.75
CA PHE A 94 -8.56 5.99 4.03
C PHE A 94 -8.27 7.48 3.84
N THR A 95 -8.63 8.31 4.81
CA THR A 95 -8.39 9.75 4.71
C THR A 95 -6.95 10.09 5.10
N ALA A 96 -6.35 11.08 4.42
CA ALA A 96 -5.02 11.57 4.79
C ALA A 96 -4.99 12.18 6.21
N GLY A 97 -6.14 12.64 6.70
CA GLY A 97 -6.35 13.06 8.09
C GLY A 97 -6.23 11.90 9.07
N ALA A 98 -6.82 10.73 8.78
CA ALA A 98 -6.69 9.55 9.62
C ALA A 98 -5.22 9.12 9.80
N ALA A 99 -4.41 9.20 8.73
CA ALA A 99 -2.97 8.94 8.84
C ALA A 99 -2.22 9.97 9.69
N ARG A 100 -2.53 11.26 9.54
CA ARG A 100 -1.88 12.33 10.30
C ARG A 100 -2.32 12.38 11.77
N ALA A 101 -3.52 11.91 12.07
CA ALA A 101 -4.07 11.86 13.42
C ALA A 101 -3.54 10.67 14.25
N ILE A 102 -2.72 9.78 13.67
CA ILE A 102 -2.14 8.66 14.40
C ILE A 102 -1.27 9.19 15.54
N PRO A 103 -1.58 8.85 16.81
CA PRO A 103 -0.78 9.29 17.94
C PRO A 103 0.56 8.54 17.92
N MET A 104 1.65 9.29 17.79
CA MET A 104 3.01 8.76 17.74
C MET A 104 3.89 9.46 18.77
N THR A 105 4.72 8.70 19.47
CA THR A 105 5.65 9.27 20.47
C THR A 105 7.02 9.52 19.84
N HIS A 106 7.46 8.63 18.96
CA HIS A 106 8.80 8.63 18.39
C HIS A 106 8.85 9.04 16.91
N TYR A 107 7.70 9.21 16.27
CA TYR A 107 7.58 9.58 14.86
C TYR A 107 6.61 10.74 14.68
N SER A 108 6.76 11.47 13.58
CA SER A 108 5.72 12.33 13.02
C SER A 108 5.20 11.67 11.75
N VAL A 109 3.88 11.66 11.56
CA VAL A 109 3.25 11.13 10.34
C VAL A 109 2.87 12.26 9.40
N SER A 110 3.23 12.15 8.13
CA SER A 110 2.87 13.10 7.08
C SER A 110 2.43 12.37 5.81
N CYS A 111 1.65 13.06 4.97
CA CYS A 111 1.38 12.63 3.61
C CYS A 111 2.17 13.51 2.65
N VAL A 112 3.12 12.92 1.93
CA VAL A 112 4.09 13.62 1.10
C VAL A 112 3.82 13.30 -0.36
N TRP A 113 3.73 14.34 -1.19
CA TRP A 113 3.64 14.18 -2.63
C TRP A 113 4.99 13.76 -3.18
N LYS A 114 5.02 12.62 -3.88
CA LYS A 114 6.28 12.02 -4.32
C LYS A 114 6.03 11.28 -5.63
N PRO A 115 5.86 11.97 -6.77
CA PRO A 115 5.68 11.33 -8.06
C PRO A 115 6.74 10.25 -8.32
N GLU A 116 6.33 9.09 -8.83
CA GLU A 116 7.24 7.99 -9.17
C GLU A 116 6.90 7.46 -10.55
N ALA A 117 7.92 7.20 -11.38
CA ALA A 117 7.78 6.61 -12.72
C ALA A 117 6.72 7.33 -13.61
N GLY A 118 6.68 8.67 -13.56
CA GLY A 118 5.71 9.48 -14.32
C GLY A 118 4.29 9.48 -13.76
N GLN A 119 4.06 8.87 -12.58
CA GLN A 119 2.77 8.85 -11.90
C GLN A 119 2.67 10.02 -10.91
N ASP A 120 2.14 11.16 -11.37
CA ASP A 120 1.92 12.35 -10.52
C ASP A 120 0.89 12.11 -9.40
N VAL A 121 0.10 11.04 -9.53
CA VAL A 121 -0.87 10.60 -8.52
C VAL A 121 -0.22 9.93 -7.30
N HIS A 122 1.09 9.66 -7.34
CA HIS A 122 1.79 8.94 -6.27
C HIS A 122 2.09 9.83 -5.05
N PHE A 123 1.71 9.32 -3.88
CA PHE A 123 1.99 9.91 -2.58
C PHE A 123 2.59 8.85 -1.65
N GLN A 124 3.23 9.32 -0.57
CA GLN A 124 3.72 8.46 0.49
C GLN A 124 3.13 8.92 1.82
N ILE A 125 2.66 7.97 2.62
CA ILE A 125 2.50 8.21 4.06
C ILE A 125 3.87 7.96 4.69
N GLU A 126 4.49 9.01 5.23
CA GLU A 126 5.81 8.95 5.84
C GLU A 126 5.70 8.99 7.36
N MET A 127 6.44 8.10 8.03
CA MET A 127 6.76 8.18 9.45
C MET A 127 8.21 8.64 9.57
N ARG A 128 8.41 9.89 9.95
CA ARG A 128 9.75 10.45 10.17
C ARG A 128 10.08 10.41 11.64
N GLN A 129 11.22 9.82 12.00
CA GLN A 129 11.65 9.76 13.39
C GLN A 129 11.83 11.17 13.94
N THR A 130 11.25 11.44 15.10
CA THR A 130 11.45 12.71 15.82
C THR A 130 12.73 12.64 16.66
N VAL A 131 13.19 13.79 17.16
CA VAL A 131 14.40 13.88 18.00
C VAL A 131 14.26 13.08 19.32
N ALA A 132 13.05 12.66 19.69
CA ALA A 132 12.79 11.86 20.88
C ALA A 132 13.42 10.46 20.79
N ASN A 133 14.50 10.25 21.54
CA ASN A 133 15.23 8.99 21.62
C ASN A 133 14.41 7.89 22.32
N GLY A 134 13.60 7.15 21.56
CA GLY A 134 13.05 5.86 22.00
C GLY A 134 14.05 4.72 21.86
N THR A 135 13.83 3.60 22.53
CA THR A 135 14.51 2.33 22.23
C THR A 135 14.02 1.75 20.90
N LYS A 136 14.77 0.80 20.32
CA LYS A 136 14.36 0.07 19.10
C LYS A 136 12.98 -0.61 19.27
N ALA A 137 12.70 -1.13 20.47
CA ALA A 137 11.43 -1.79 20.79
C ALA A 137 10.27 -0.79 20.80
N GLN A 138 10.44 0.37 21.45
CA GLN A 138 9.41 1.41 21.48
C GLN A 138 9.10 1.95 20.08
N ARG A 139 10.13 2.23 19.27
CA ARG A 139 9.94 2.66 17.87
C ARG A 139 9.19 1.62 17.03
N ARG A 140 9.43 0.33 17.28
CA ARG A 140 8.70 -0.75 16.61
C ARG A 140 7.23 -0.81 17.06
N ASN A 141 6.97 -0.62 18.34
CA ASN A 141 5.61 -0.59 18.89
C ASN A 141 4.80 0.57 18.31
N ASP A 142 5.40 1.77 18.18
CA ASP A 142 4.77 2.91 17.50
C ASP A 142 4.35 2.56 16.07
N ARG A 143 5.24 1.96 15.27
CA ARG A 143 4.92 1.55 13.90
C ARG A 143 3.79 0.52 13.83
N ARG A 144 3.75 -0.44 14.77
CA ARG A 144 2.69 -1.45 14.84
C ARG A 144 1.35 -0.84 15.25
N ALA A 145 1.36 0.08 16.22
CA ALA A 145 0.17 0.81 16.64
C ALA A 145 -0.42 1.62 15.48
N ALA A 146 0.44 2.27 14.69
CA ALA A 146 0.01 3.01 13.51
C ALA A 146 -0.64 2.13 12.44
N ILE A 147 -0.13 0.92 12.19
CA ILE A 147 -0.77 -0.07 11.32
C ILE A 147 -2.19 -0.38 11.82
N GLY A 148 -2.35 -0.66 13.12
CA GLY A 148 -3.66 -0.95 13.71
C GLY A 148 -4.65 0.21 13.58
N VAL A 149 -4.20 1.45 13.81
CA VAL A 149 -5.04 2.65 13.64
C VAL A 149 -5.44 2.83 12.18
N LEU A 150 -4.51 2.67 11.23
CA LEU A 150 -4.83 2.76 9.81
C LEU A 150 -5.82 1.69 9.38
N PHE A 151 -5.60 0.45 9.82
CA PHE A 151 -6.48 -0.67 9.49
C PHE A 151 -7.93 -0.42 9.94
N ALA A 152 -8.11 0.10 11.15
CA ALA A 152 -9.43 0.46 11.69
C ALA A 152 -10.13 1.60 10.91
N ASN A 153 -9.39 2.35 10.08
CA ASN A 153 -9.89 3.45 9.25
C ASN A 153 -9.91 3.11 7.75
N LEU A 154 -9.64 1.86 7.37
CA LEU A 154 -9.71 1.43 5.97
C LEU A 154 -11.16 1.26 5.51
N TYR A 155 -11.38 1.59 4.25
CA TYR A 155 -12.59 1.34 3.48
C TYR A 155 -12.26 0.47 2.27
N GLY A 156 -13.17 -0.44 1.90
CA GLY A 156 -13.02 -1.34 0.76
C GLY A 156 -13.00 -2.82 1.18
N PRO A 157 -12.44 -3.71 0.34
CA PRO A 157 -11.68 -3.42 -0.88
C PRO A 157 -12.59 -3.01 -2.04
N MET A 158 -12.10 -2.12 -2.89
CA MET A 158 -12.60 -2.00 -4.27
C MET A 158 -11.78 -2.95 -5.15
N ARG A 159 -12.36 -4.11 -5.48
CA ARG A 159 -11.70 -5.17 -6.25
C ARG A 159 -11.59 -4.82 -7.73
N HIS A 160 -10.54 -5.31 -8.37
CA HIS A 160 -10.33 -5.19 -9.81
C HIS A 160 -9.46 -6.34 -10.32
N ILE A 161 -9.79 -6.86 -11.50
CA ILE A 161 -8.96 -7.78 -12.26
C ILE A 161 -8.50 -7.02 -13.50
N CYS A 162 -7.19 -6.90 -13.67
CA CYS A 162 -6.63 -6.24 -14.85
C CYS A 162 -6.87 -7.10 -16.10
N PRO A 163 -7.03 -6.49 -17.29
CA PRO A 163 -7.23 -7.24 -18.53
C PRO A 163 -6.14 -8.29 -18.81
N GLN A 164 -4.88 -8.01 -18.47
CA GLN A 164 -3.79 -8.98 -18.63
C GLN A 164 -3.86 -10.18 -17.67
N ASP A 165 -4.59 -10.07 -16.57
CA ASP A 165 -4.72 -11.08 -15.53
C ASP A 165 -5.99 -11.96 -15.72
N GLU A 166 -6.75 -11.75 -16.79
CA GLU A 166 -8.02 -12.41 -17.06
C GLU A 166 -7.91 -13.94 -17.08
N GLN A 167 -6.80 -14.46 -17.61
CA GLN A 167 -6.50 -15.89 -17.65
C GLN A 167 -6.33 -16.53 -16.25
N HIS A 168 -6.15 -15.71 -15.22
CA HIS A 168 -5.98 -16.12 -13.82
C HIS A 168 -7.15 -15.68 -12.93
N ARG A 169 -8.25 -15.16 -13.52
CA ARG A 169 -9.40 -14.61 -12.79
C ARG A 169 -9.84 -15.50 -11.63
N ASP A 170 -10.12 -16.78 -11.88
CA ASP A 170 -10.64 -17.69 -10.86
C ASP A 170 -9.71 -17.80 -9.64
N ALA A 171 -8.40 -17.88 -9.89
CA ALA A 171 -7.41 -17.96 -8.82
C ALA A 171 -7.28 -16.64 -8.04
N LEU A 172 -7.32 -15.50 -8.74
CA LEU A 172 -7.18 -14.18 -8.12
C LEU A 172 -8.45 -13.73 -7.38
N GLU A 173 -9.64 -14.12 -7.88
CA GLU A 173 -10.93 -13.86 -7.22
C GLU A 173 -11.13 -14.74 -5.98
N ALA A 174 -10.58 -15.96 -5.98
CA ALA A 174 -10.60 -16.83 -4.80
C ALA A 174 -9.80 -16.29 -3.60
N ILE A 175 -8.92 -15.29 -3.82
CA ILE A 175 -8.19 -14.63 -2.75
C ILE A 175 -9.17 -13.79 -1.92
N ASP A 176 -9.34 -14.17 -0.66
CA ASP A 176 -10.16 -13.44 0.29
C ASP A 176 -9.47 -12.13 0.70
N LEU A 177 -10.19 -11.02 0.53
CA LEU A 177 -9.75 -9.70 0.92
C LEU A 177 -10.77 -9.18 1.95
N PRO A 178 -10.36 -8.92 3.20
CA PRO A 178 -11.29 -8.58 4.27
C PRO A 178 -12.02 -7.29 3.95
N THR A 179 -13.34 -7.30 4.09
CA THR A 179 -14.14 -6.08 3.94
C THR A 179 -13.96 -5.22 5.18
N CYS A 180 -13.43 -4.01 5.00
CA CYS A 180 -13.31 -3.02 6.06
C CYS A 180 -14.55 -2.10 6.02
N ALA A 181 -14.88 -1.47 7.16
CA ALA A 181 -16.15 -0.80 7.41
C ALA A 181 -16.67 0.04 6.23
N VAL A 182 -17.99 0.11 6.07
CA VAL A 182 -18.65 1.05 5.17
C VAL A 182 -18.84 2.35 5.97
N ALA A 183 -18.33 3.48 5.45
CA ALA A 183 -18.53 4.80 6.04
C ALA A 183 -20.02 5.15 6.10
#